data_AF-A0A1E1V864-F1
#
_entry.id   AF-A0A1E1V864-F1
#
_cell.length_a   1.000
_cell.length_b   1.000
_cell.length_c   1.000
_cell.angle_alpha   90.00
_cell.angle_beta   90.00
_cell.angle_gamma   90.00
#
_symmetry.space_group_name_H-M   'P 1'
#
loop_
_entity.id
_entity.type
_entity.pdbx_description
1 polymer ?
#
loop_
_entity_poly.entity_id
_entity_poly.type
_entity_poly.pdbx_seq_one_letter_code
_entity_poly.pdbx_strand_id
1 'polypeptide(L)'
;MISFLHLKARSIGAGALLLLAACLVVTFSFTQTPAETRSRSGAVSSPPAAISQAARDWAPYDVPGDATPWRDGGLRLAVDRASAAAADAASSISVDSVTAPAAKFVSSALRPITFSLLIAKPGELLKSAIKVMHLLGIILGLGAATVLDLVIVKFLISGKIKSDQIAMVKFMTGIVSAGLAVLWISGILYLTHYAVFDPVKLWNEKVWAKIAIVGVLTINGYFIHHTVLPLMEKQVGRSLFAGLSRKQIAMMMVFGTVSATSWYVPLILGAMPAFNFIVPAPRLLVAYAIILLIAIAATQGMVDTIRRRGSLEPRLQPAV
;
A
#
# COMPACT_ATOMS: atom_id res chain seq x y z
N MET A 1 37.75 -6.21 -9.01
CA MET A 1 36.40 -6.60 -9.50
C MET A 1 35.32 -6.61 -8.40
N ILE A 2 35.59 -7.11 -7.19
CA ILE A 2 34.62 -7.18 -6.07
C ILE A 2 34.30 -5.79 -5.47
N SER A 3 35.27 -4.89 -5.36
CA SER A 3 35.04 -3.52 -4.86
C SER A 3 34.21 -2.64 -5.81
N PHE A 4 34.15 -3.00 -7.11
CA PHE A 4 33.40 -2.27 -8.13
C PHE A 4 31.90 -2.65 -8.13
N LEU A 5 31.58 -3.92 -7.83
CA LEU A 5 30.20 -4.35 -7.59
C LEU A 5 29.61 -3.70 -6.32
N HIS A 6 30.42 -3.56 -5.26
CA HIS A 6 29.98 -2.92 -4.02
C HIS A 6 29.66 -1.43 -4.18
N LEU A 7 30.39 -0.71 -5.04
CA LEU A 7 30.15 0.71 -5.30
C LEU A 7 28.91 0.94 -6.19
N LYS A 8 28.67 0.04 -7.15
CA LYS A 8 27.50 0.08 -8.06
C LYS A 8 26.21 -0.24 -7.32
N ALA A 9 26.24 -1.21 -6.41
CA ALA A 9 25.11 -1.54 -5.53
C ALA A 9 24.76 -0.40 -4.54
N ARG A 10 25.75 0.32 -4.00
CA ARG A 10 25.52 1.45 -3.09
C ARG A 10 24.87 2.67 -3.75
N SER A 11 25.25 3.02 -4.99
CA SER A 11 24.67 4.22 -5.65
C SER A 11 23.26 3.99 -6.24
N ILE A 12 22.95 2.77 -6.67
CA ILE A 12 21.61 2.41 -7.17
C ILE A 12 20.66 2.23 -5.97
N GLY A 13 21.15 1.68 -4.86
CA GLY A 13 20.46 1.69 -3.58
C GLY A 13 20.11 3.09 -3.13
N ALA A 14 21.02 4.06 -3.26
CA ALA A 14 20.75 5.46 -2.91
C ALA A 14 19.65 6.11 -3.78
N GLY A 15 19.53 5.75 -5.06
CA GLY A 15 18.48 6.27 -5.96
C GLY A 15 17.09 5.71 -5.66
N ALA A 16 16.98 4.39 -5.43
CA ALA A 16 15.74 3.76 -4.98
C ALA A 16 15.35 4.21 -3.56
N LEU A 17 16.33 4.39 -2.68
CA LEU A 17 16.17 4.95 -1.35
C LEU A 17 15.79 6.44 -1.40
N LEU A 18 16.25 7.22 -2.38
CA LEU A 18 15.85 8.61 -2.61
C LEU A 18 14.43 8.72 -3.15
N LEU A 19 13.97 7.78 -3.99
CA LEU A 19 12.58 7.70 -4.44
C LEU A 19 11.64 7.29 -3.30
N LEU A 20 12.02 6.30 -2.50
CA LEU A 20 11.31 5.91 -1.28
C LEU A 20 11.36 7.01 -0.21
N ALA A 21 12.51 7.69 -0.05
CA ALA A 21 12.68 8.81 0.87
C ALA A 21 11.92 10.05 0.38
N ALA A 22 11.83 10.32 -0.93
CA ALA A 22 10.98 11.39 -1.45
C ALA A 22 9.49 11.07 -1.19
N CYS A 23 9.06 9.82 -1.38
CA CYS A 23 7.72 9.37 -0.97
C CYS A 23 7.49 9.51 0.55
N LEU A 24 8.48 9.16 1.38
CA LEU A 24 8.40 9.28 2.85
C LEU A 24 8.47 10.72 3.35
N VAL A 25 9.33 11.58 2.77
CA VAL A 25 9.47 13.00 3.11
C VAL A 25 8.22 13.76 2.74
N VAL A 26 7.62 13.49 1.58
CA VAL A 26 6.31 14.05 1.23
C VAL A 26 5.25 13.58 2.23
N THR A 27 5.24 12.29 2.61
CA THR A 27 4.31 11.79 3.64
C THR A 27 4.52 12.44 5.01
N PHE A 28 5.76 12.73 5.39
CA PHE A 28 6.14 13.30 6.69
C PHE A 28 5.98 14.82 6.77
N SER A 29 6.16 15.54 5.66
CA SER A 29 5.91 16.98 5.58
C SER A 29 4.41 17.33 5.62
N PHE A 30 3.52 16.42 5.22
CA PHE A 30 2.08 16.61 5.34
C PHE A 30 1.49 16.21 6.71
N THR A 31 2.23 15.49 7.56
CA THR A 31 1.81 15.17 8.94
C THR A 31 2.27 16.20 9.96
N GLN A 32 3.15 17.14 9.60
CA GLN A 32 3.58 18.24 10.46
C GLN A 32 2.94 19.57 10.07
N THR A 33 1.64 19.73 10.37
CA THR A 33 1.10 21.05 10.71
C THR A 33 0.82 21.06 12.21
N PRO A 34 1.57 21.83 13.03
CA PRO A 34 1.32 21.92 14.45
C PRO A 34 0.03 22.69 14.70
N ALA A 35 -0.82 22.12 15.55
CA ALA A 35 -1.89 22.84 16.21
C ALA A 35 -1.29 23.74 17.30
N GLU A 36 -1.28 25.06 17.12
CA GLU A 36 -1.29 26.00 18.25
C GLU A 36 -1.57 27.45 17.83
N THR A 37 -2.76 27.94 18.19
CA THR A 37 -2.92 29.30 18.72
C THR A 37 -4.01 29.23 19.78
N ARG A 38 -3.60 28.87 21.00
CA ARG A 38 -4.41 28.93 22.21
C ARG A 38 -4.39 30.38 22.70
N SER A 39 -5.44 31.13 22.38
CA SER A 39 -5.69 32.44 23.01
C SER A 39 -5.97 32.25 24.49
N ARG A 40 -5.13 32.87 25.32
CA ARG A 40 -5.22 32.92 26.78
C ARG A 40 -5.67 34.34 27.15
N SER A 41 -6.93 34.53 27.51
CA SER A 41 -7.34 35.59 28.45
C SER A 41 -8.78 35.37 28.91
N GLY A 42 -8.99 35.31 30.23
CA GLY A 42 -10.32 35.21 30.83
C GLY A 42 -10.29 34.39 32.11
N ALA A 43 -9.76 34.98 33.17
CA ALA A 43 -9.96 34.51 34.53
C ALA A 43 -11.45 34.54 34.88
N VAL A 44 -11.92 33.62 35.74
CA VAL A 44 -12.72 33.90 36.94
C VAL A 44 -13.24 32.57 37.57
N SER A 45 -12.94 32.45 38.87
CA SER A 45 -13.56 31.66 39.96
C SER A 45 -13.67 30.12 39.91
N SER A 46 -13.13 29.51 40.97
CA SER A 46 -13.51 28.22 41.59
C SER A 46 -13.83 28.48 43.07
N PRO A 47 -14.42 27.54 43.85
CA PRO A 47 -15.46 26.52 43.60
C PRO A 47 -16.54 26.54 44.74
N PRO A 48 -17.43 25.52 44.92
CA PRO A 48 -17.03 24.29 45.63
C PRO A 48 -17.72 22.96 45.19
N ALA A 49 -17.00 21.88 45.52
CA ALA A 49 -17.46 20.56 45.99
C ALA A 49 -18.55 19.78 45.22
N ALA A 50 -18.12 18.73 44.49
CA ALA A 50 -18.67 17.36 44.54
C ALA A 50 -18.03 16.50 43.45
N ILE A 51 -16.93 15.80 43.74
CA ILE A 51 -16.50 14.64 42.95
C ILE A 51 -16.24 13.50 43.93
N SER A 52 -17.08 12.48 43.80
CA SER A 52 -17.15 11.26 44.56
C SER A 52 -15.88 10.42 44.43
N GLN A 53 -15.48 9.88 45.58
CA GLN A 53 -14.61 8.74 45.79
C GLN A 53 -14.94 7.57 44.86
N ALA A 54 -14.05 7.22 43.94
CA ALA A 54 -13.94 5.88 43.33
C ALA A 54 -12.68 5.79 42.45
N ALA A 55 -11.49 6.07 43.00
CA ALA A 55 -10.23 5.87 42.26
C ALA A 55 -8.98 5.87 43.16
N ARG A 56 -9.07 5.32 44.38
CA ARG A 56 -7.92 5.10 45.25
C ARG A 56 -8.14 3.81 46.01
N ASP A 57 -7.82 2.69 45.37
CA ASP A 57 -7.49 1.41 46.01
C ASP A 57 -6.77 0.53 44.99
N TRP A 58 -5.45 0.70 44.92
CA TRP A 58 -4.54 -0.31 44.37
C TRP A 58 -3.39 -0.43 45.36
N ALA A 59 -3.30 -1.57 46.04
CA ALA A 59 -2.18 -1.98 46.85
C ALA A 59 -1.77 -3.41 46.43
N PRO A 60 -0.47 -3.78 46.52
CA PRO A 60 0.05 -5.02 45.97
C PRO A 60 -0.12 -6.20 46.94
N TYR A 61 -0.29 -7.41 46.40
CA TYR A 61 -0.41 -8.65 47.17
C TYR A 61 0.92 -9.05 47.86
N ASP A 62 0.82 -9.34 49.15
CA ASP A 62 1.87 -9.93 50.00
C ASP A 62 2.09 -11.42 49.70
N VAL A 63 3.36 -11.84 49.79
CA VAL A 63 3.83 -13.23 49.68
C VAL A 63 4.08 -13.77 51.10
N PRO A 64 3.44 -14.86 51.54
CA PRO A 64 3.86 -15.57 52.74
C PRO A 64 5.00 -16.53 52.41
N GLY A 65 6.08 -16.44 53.18
CA GLY A 65 7.19 -17.37 53.14
C GLY A 65 7.04 -18.46 54.19
N ASP A 66 7.42 -19.69 53.81
CA ASP A 66 7.92 -20.74 54.68
C ASP A 66 8.61 -21.84 53.87
N ALA A 67 9.52 -22.52 54.54
CA ALA A 67 10.67 -23.19 53.97
C ALA A 67 10.41 -24.66 53.55
N THR A 68 11.23 -25.13 52.60
CA THR A 68 11.36 -26.51 52.11
C THR A 68 11.63 -27.55 53.21
N PRO A 69 11.37 -28.86 53.00
CA PRO A 69 12.38 -29.71 52.35
C PRO A 69 11.83 -30.73 51.34
N TRP A 70 12.57 -30.91 50.25
CA TRP A 70 12.37 -31.91 49.21
C TRP A 70 12.56 -33.33 49.75
N ARG A 71 11.55 -34.19 49.60
CA ARG A 71 11.67 -35.64 49.73
C ARG A 71 10.94 -36.32 48.57
N ASP A 72 11.67 -37.16 47.87
CA ASP A 72 11.24 -37.92 46.68
C ASP A 72 10.07 -38.86 46.99
N GLY A 73 8.98 -38.75 46.24
CA GLY A 73 7.82 -39.66 46.35
C GLY A 73 6.56 -39.30 45.57
N GLY A 74 6.38 -38.05 45.12
CA GLY A 74 5.13 -37.58 44.50
C GLY A 74 4.93 -37.90 43.02
N LEU A 75 5.98 -38.31 42.29
CA LEU A 75 5.91 -38.39 40.82
C LEU A 75 5.19 -39.66 40.31
N ARG A 76 5.11 -40.73 41.11
CA ARG A 76 4.41 -41.97 40.69
C ARG A 76 2.88 -41.88 40.82
N LEU A 77 2.37 -41.15 41.82
CA LEU A 77 0.93 -40.98 42.03
C LEU A 77 0.26 -40.04 41.01
N ALA A 78 1.00 -39.10 40.42
CA ALA A 78 0.47 -38.19 39.41
C ALA A 78 0.35 -38.84 38.02
N VAL A 79 1.26 -39.77 37.68
CA VAL A 79 1.24 -40.49 36.40
C VAL A 79 0.10 -41.51 36.35
N ASP A 80 -0.14 -42.24 37.44
CA ASP A 80 -1.22 -43.25 37.49
C ASP A 80 -2.62 -42.61 37.50
N ARG A 81 -2.75 -41.37 38.01
CA ARG A 81 -4.02 -40.64 37.99
C ARG A 81 -4.32 -40.01 36.61
N ALA A 82 -3.28 -39.66 35.85
CA ALA A 82 -3.42 -39.15 34.49
C ALA A 82 -3.77 -40.26 33.48
N SER A 83 -3.25 -41.48 33.65
CA SER A 83 -3.57 -42.62 32.80
C SER A 83 -4.99 -43.14 33.03
N ALA A 84 -5.50 -43.11 34.27
CA ALA A 84 -6.89 -43.44 34.58
C ALA A 84 -7.89 -42.41 34.01
N ALA A 85 -7.59 -41.11 34.10
CA ALA A 85 -8.44 -40.05 33.54
C ALA A 85 -8.49 -40.06 32.00
N ALA A 86 -7.42 -40.52 31.34
CA ALA A 86 -7.38 -40.67 29.88
C ALA A 86 -8.20 -41.88 29.38
N ALA A 87 -8.33 -42.94 30.19
CA ALA A 87 -9.11 -44.12 29.84
C ALA A 87 -10.63 -43.88 29.95
N ASP A 88 -11.08 -43.07 30.91
CA ASP A 88 -12.50 -42.70 31.07
C ASP A 88 -12.98 -41.66 30.04
N ALA A 89 -12.08 -40.80 29.54
CA ALA A 89 -12.43 -39.83 28.49
C ALA A 89 -12.62 -40.46 27.09
N ALA A 90 -12.11 -41.68 26.87
CA ALA A 90 -12.17 -42.36 25.58
C ALA A 90 -13.48 -43.14 25.33
N SER A 91 -14.35 -43.31 26.34
CA SER A 91 -15.56 -44.13 26.25
C SER A 91 -16.86 -43.35 25.96
N SER A 92 -16.81 -42.02 25.79
CA SER A 92 -18.01 -41.19 25.56
C SER A 92 -17.97 -40.24 24.36
N ILE A 93 -17.03 -40.42 23.42
CA ILE A 93 -16.99 -39.60 22.21
C ILE A 93 -17.99 -40.14 21.18
N SER A 94 -19.21 -39.60 21.20
CA SER A 94 -20.15 -39.75 20.10
C SER A 94 -19.66 -38.96 18.88
N VAL A 95 -19.76 -39.59 17.71
CA VAL A 95 -19.27 -39.09 16.40
C VAL A 95 -19.95 -37.78 15.96
N ASP A 96 -21.02 -37.36 16.65
CA ASP A 96 -21.75 -36.10 16.38
C ASP A 96 -21.08 -34.84 16.96
N SER A 97 -20.05 -35.00 17.80
CA SER A 97 -19.45 -33.88 18.55
C SER A 97 -18.41 -33.05 17.79
N VAL A 98 -17.93 -33.51 16.64
CA VAL A 98 -16.86 -32.85 15.87
C VAL A 98 -17.41 -31.90 14.78
N THR A 99 -18.62 -32.12 14.29
CA THR A 99 -19.25 -31.29 13.23
C THR A 99 -20.06 -30.11 13.77
N ALA A 100 -20.60 -30.23 14.99
CA ALA A 100 -21.41 -29.22 15.66
C ALA A 100 -20.69 -27.86 15.96
N PRO A 101 -19.42 -27.82 16.41
CA PRO A 101 -18.78 -26.55 16.77
C PRO A 101 -18.42 -25.71 15.54
N ALA A 102 -18.02 -26.32 14.42
CA ALA A 102 -17.74 -25.61 13.18
C ALA A 102 -19.01 -24.99 12.56
N ALA A 103 -20.12 -25.74 12.55
CA ALA A 103 -21.41 -25.24 12.09
C ALA A 103 -21.98 -24.12 12.99
N LYS A 104 -21.79 -24.21 14.33
CA LYS A 104 -22.14 -23.13 15.27
C LYS A 104 -21.26 -21.89 15.11
N PHE A 105 -19.97 -22.06 14.84
CA PHE A 105 -19.05 -20.94 14.62
C PHE A 105 -19.36 -20.22 13.30
N VAL A 106 -19.55 -20.96 12.21
CA VAL A 106 -19.93 -20.43 10.90
C VAL A 106 -21.30 -19.73 10.96
N SER A 107 -22.30 -20.33 11.62
CA SER A 107 -23.61 -19.69 11.78
C SER A 107 -23.58 -18.46 12.71
N SER A 108 -22.78 -18.46 13.79
CA SER A 108 -22.60 -17.27 14.63
C SER A 108 -21.82 -16.15 13.94
N ALA A 109 -20.83 -16.48 13.10
CA ALA A 109 -20.08 -15.50 12.31
C ALA A 109 -20.91 -14.92 11.15
N LEU A 110 -21.78 -15.74 10.54
CA LEU A 110 -22.65 -15.33 9.44
C LEU A 110 -23.90 -14.58 9.90
N ARG A 111 -24.42 -14.83 11.11
CA ARG A 111 -25.60 -14.14 11.69
C ARG A 111 -25.54 -12.61 11.67
N PRO A 112 -24.44 -11.94 12.09
CA PRO A 112 -24.37 -10.48 12.00
C PRO A 112 -24.30 -9.98 10.55
N ILE A 113 -23.70 -10.76 9.64
CA ILE A 113 -23.60 -10.42 8.21
C ILE A 113 -24.97 -10.56 7.53
N THR A 114 -25.68 -11.66 7.75
CA THR A 114 -27.02 -11.89 7.20
C THR A 114 -28.03 -10.91 7.79
N PHE A 115 -27.98 -10.61 9.09
CA PHE A 115 -28.84 -9.59 9.70
C PHE A 115 -28.57 -8.18 9.16
N SER A 116 -27.30 -7.81 8.96
CA SER A 116 -26.93 -6.54 8.34
C SER A 116 -27.38 -6.45 6.89
N LEU A 117 -27.29 -7.54 6.12
CA LEU A 117 -27.79 -7.62 4.74
C LEU A 117 -29.32 -7.55 4.67
N LEU A 118 -30.02 -8.15 5.63
CA LEU A 118 -31.49 -8.17 5.68
C LEU A 118 -32.08 -6.78 6.00
N ILE A 119 -31.35 -5.95 6.74
CA ILE A 119 -31.80 -4.64 7.23
C ILE A 119 -31.20 -3.47 6.43
N ALA A 120 -30.14 -3.71 5.68
CA ALA A 120 -29.50 -2.65 4.90
C ALA A 120 -30.41 -2.14 3.78
N LYS A 121 -30.59 -0.81 3.74
CA LYS A 121 -31.24 -0.13 2.63
C LYS A 121 -30.51 -0.48 1.32
N PRO A 122 -31.22 -0.72 0.21
CA PRO A 122 -30.60 -1.14 -1.06
C PRO A 122 -29.48 -0.21 -1.54
N GLY A 123 -29.58 1.09 -1.24
CA GLY A 123 -28.53 2.07 -1.55
C GLY A 123 -27.20 1.84 -0.80
N GLU A 124 -27.22 1.42 0.47
CA GLU A 124 -26.00 1.20 1.25
C GLU A 124 -25.29 -0.12 0.89
N LEU A 125 -26.05 -1.14 0.49
CA LEU A 125 -25.49 -2.38 -0.06
C LEU A 125 -24.79 -2.13 -1.39
N LEU A 126 -25.46 -1.40 -2.29
CA LEU A 126 -24.89 -1.01 -3.58
C LEU A 126 -23.58 -0.22 -3.38
N LYS A 127 -23.59 0.79 -2.53
CA LYS A 127 -22.39 1.60 -2.18
C LYS A 127 -21.24 0.76 -1.63
N SER A 128 -21.54 -0.23 -0.79
CA SER A 128 -20.54 -1.13 -0.23
C SER A 128 -19.94 -2.03 -1.31
N ALA A 129 -20.76 -2.58 -2.20
CA ALA A 129 -20.30 -3.36 -3.35
C ALA A 129 -19.41 -2.52 -4.29
N ILE A 130 -19.82 -1.28 -4.60
CA ILE A 130 -19.01 -0.34 -5.39
C ILE A 130 -17.66 -0.11 -4.73
N LYS A 131 -17.64 0.11 -3.41
CA LYS A 131 -16.39 0.31 -2.66
C LYS A 131 -15.44 -0.89 -2.81
N VAL A 132 -15.95 -2.11 -2.64
CA VAL A 132 -15.14 -3.33 -2.77
C VAL A 132 -14.60 -3.47 -4.19
N MET A 133 -15.45 -3.29 -5.22
CA MET A 133 -15.00 -3.33 -6.62
C MET A 133 -13.93 -2.26 -6.91
N HIS A 134 -14.11 -1.05 -6.39
CA HIS A 134 -13.14 0.04 -6.57
C HIS A 134 -11.80 -0.29 -5.91
N LEU A 135 -11.81 -0.82 -4.68
CA LEU A 135 -10.60 -1.26 -3.98
C LEU A 135 -9.90 -2.41 -4.69
N LEU A 136 -10.65 -3.37 -5.25
CA LEU A 136 -10.07 -4.43 -6.09
C LEU A 136 -9.37 -3.86 -7.32
N GLY A 137 -9.98 -2.86 -7.98
CA GLY A 137 -9.34 -2.14 -9.08
C GLY A 137 -8.02 -1.49 -8.69
N ILE A 138 -7.96 -0.85 -7.52
CA ILE A 138 -6.70 -0.29 -6.97
C ILE A 138 -5.69 -1.40 -6.74
N ILE A 139 -6.06 -2.47 -6.02
CA ILE A 139 -5.12 -3.55 -5.64
C ILE A 139 -4.53 -4.22 -6.87
N LEU A 140 -5.37 -4.56 -7.86
CA LEU A 140 -4.92 -5.16 -9.11
C LEU A 140 -4.04 -4.19 -9.91
N GLY A 141 -4.52 -2.96 -10.11
CA GLY A 141 -3.85 -1.97 -10.94
C GLY A 141 -2.52 -1.48 -10.35
N LEU A 142 -2.57 -0.87 -9.16
CA LEU A 142 -1.38 -0.35 -8.48
C LEU A 142 -0.42 -1.48 -8.09
N GLY A 143 -0.93 -2.63 -7.63
CA GLY A 143 -0.08 -3.77 -7.26
C GLY A 143 0.74 -4.29 -8.43
N ALA A 144 0.09 -4.57 -9.57
CA ALA A 144 0.78 -5.01 -10.77
C ALA A 144 1.73 -3.94 -11.34
N ALA A 145 1.34 -2.66 -11.30
CA ALA A 145 2.20 -1.56 -11.72
C ALA A 145 3.47 -1.47 -10.86
N THR A 146 3.33 -1.61 -9.54
CA THR A 146 4.47 -1.59 -8.61
C THR A 146 5.42 -2.75 -8.88
N VAL A 147 4.89 -3.96 -9.11
CA VAL A 147 5.71 -5.12 -9.48
C VAL A 147 6.44 -4.87 -10.81
N LEU A 148 5.76 -4.29 -11.79
CA LEU A 148 6.37 -3.95 -13.08
C LEU A 148 7.51 -2.94 -12.92
N ASP A 149 7.34 -1.91 -12.09
CA ASP A 149 8.37 -0.92 -11.80
C ASP A 149 9.60 -1.57 -11.15
N LEU A 150 9.40 -2.48 -10.17
CA LEU A 150 10.48 -3.23 -9.54
C LEU A 150 11.21 -4.15 -10.51
N VAL A 151 10.47 -4.79 -11.44
CA VAL A 151 11.04 -5.63 -12.50
C VAL A 151 11.89 -4.80 -13.46
N ILE A 152 11.43 -3.60 -13.84
CA ILE A 152 12.20 -2.67 -14.68
C ILE A 152 13.48 -2.25 -13.96
N VAL A 153 13.41 -1.87 -12.68
CA VAL A 153 14.60 -1.55 -11.86
C VAL A 153 15.57 -2.74 -11.80
N LYS A 154 15.06 -3.97 -11.67
CA LYS A 154 15.89 -5.17 -11.73
C LYS A 154 16.58 -5.31 -13.08
N PHE A 155 15.92 -4.99 -14.21
CA PHE A 155 16.57 -5.02 -15.53
C PHE A 155 17.70 -3.99 -15.65
N LEU A 156 17.56 -2.82 -15.00
CA LEU A 156 18.63 -1.82 -14.94
C LEU A 156 19.87 -2.34 -14.21
N ILE A 157 19.69 -3.18 -13.19
CA ILE A 157 20.77 -3.74 -12.38
C ILE A 157 21.38 -4.98 -13.04
N SER A 158 20.54 -5.91 -13.53
CA SER A 158 20.97 -7.23 -14.02
C SER A 158 21.40 -7.25 -15.50
N GLY A 159 21.14 -6.18 -16.26
CA GLY A 159 21.81 -5.90 -17.53
C GLY A 159 21.46 -6.78 -18.74
N LYS A 160 20.79 -7.92 -18.61
CA LYS A 160 20.28 -8.71 -19.76
C LYS A 160 18.82 -9.08 -19.57
N ILE A 161 18.00 -8.80 -20.60
CA ILE A 161 16.57 -9.12 -20.62
C ILE A 161 16.35 -10.48 -21.29
N LYS A 162 15.69 -11.39 -20.57
CA LYS A 162 15.25 -12.69 -21.09
C LYS A 162 13.86 -12.61 -21.72
N SER A 163 13.54 -13.50 -22.65
CA SER A 163 12.22 -13.56 -23.29
C SER A 163 11.08 -13.75 -22.26
N ASP A 164 11.27 -14.66 -21.29
CA ASP A 164 10.29 -14.94 -20.22
C ASP A 164 9.96 -13.70 -19.38
N GLN A 165 10.93 -12.80 -19.23
CA GLN A 165 10.76 -11.56 -18.48
C GLN A 165 9.88 -10.55 -19.23
N ILE A 166 9.96 -10.52 -20.56
CA ILE A 166 9.06 -9.69 -21.38
C ILE A 166 7.65 -10.26 -21.39
N ALA A 167 7.48 -11.59 -21.42
CA ALA A 167 6.17 -12.22 -21.28
C ALA A 167 5.51 -11.84 -19.93
N MET A 168 6.28 -11.87 -18.84
CA MET A 168 5.82 -11.41 -17.52
C MET A 168 5.41 -9.92 -17.55
N VAL A 169 6.21 -9.05 -18.17
CA VAL A 169 5.89 -7.62 -18.33
C VAL A 169 4.56 -7.42 -19.06
N LYS A 170 4.33 -8.14 -20.17
CA LYS A 170 3.07 -8.08 -20.92
C LYS A 170 1.88 -8.51 -20.08
N PHE A 171 2.02 -9.64 -19.38
CA PHE A 171 0.98 -10.15 -18.50
C PHE A 171 0.64 -9.15 -17.38
N MET A 172 1.64 -8.60 -16.70
CA MET A 172 1.44 -7.60 -15.64
C MET A 172 0.81 -6.33 -16.18
N THR A 173 1.22 -5.85 -17.36
CA THR A 173 0.59 -4.65 -17.97
C THR A 173 -0.88 -4.93 -18.35
N GLY A 174 -1.22 -6.16 -18.71
CA GLY A 174 -2.60 -6.61 -18.89
C GLY A 174 -3.41 -6.54 -17.58
N ILE A 175 -2.84 -6.98 -16.45
CA ILE A 175 -3.46 -6.83 -15.13
C ILE A 175 -3.64 -5.35 -14.76
N VAL A 176 -2.65 -4.50 -15.03
CA VAL A 176 -2.75 -3.05 -14.81
C VAL A 176 -3.93 -2.47 -15.59
N SER A 177 -4.08 -2.85 -16.85
CA SER A 177 -5.20 -2.42 -17.71
C SER A 177 -6.55 -2.89 -17.20
N ALA A 178 -6.65 -4.15 -16.76
CA ALA A 178 -7.86 -4.69 -16.16
C ALA A 178 -8.23 -3.97 -14.87
N GLY A 179 -7.26 -3.72 -13.98
CA GLY A 179 -7.45 -2.94 -12.76
C GLY A 179 -7.92 -1.51 -13.04
N LEU A 180 -7.32 -0.85 -14.04
CA LEU A 180 -7.73 0.49 -14.47
C LEU A 180 -9.17 0.50 -15.05
N ALA A 181 -9.55 -0.52 -15.82
CA ALA A 181 -10.93 -0.66 -16.31
C ALA A 181 -11.93 -0.81 -15.16
N VAL A 182 -11.62 -1.66 -14.17
CA VAL A 182 -12.44 -1.82 -12.96
C VAL A 182 -12.54 -0.50 -12.19
N LEU A 183 -11.46 0.30 -12.11
CA LEU A 183 -11.49 1.62 -11.47
C LEU A 183 -12.40 2.61 -12.18
N TRP A 184 -12.37 2.67 -13.50
CA TRP A 184 -13.27 3.53 -14.27
C TRP A 184 -14.73 3.12 -14.10
N ILE A 185 -15.04 1.83 -14.24
CA ILE A 185 -16.41 1.32 -14.09
C ILE A 185 -16.94 1.61 -12.69
N SER A 186 -16.18 1.26 -11.65
CA SER A 186 -16.57 1.51 -10.25
C SER A 186 -16.58 2.99 -9.89
N GLY A 187 -15.71 3.81 -10.48
CA GLY A 187 -15.67 5.26 -10.29
C GLY A 187 -16.90 5.96 -10.87
N ILE A 188 -17.30 5.60 -12.10
CA ILE A 188 -18.54 6.07 -12.73
C ILE A 188 -19.73 5.63 -11.89
N LEU A 189 -19.74 4.39 -11.42
CA LEU A 189 -20.82 3.88 -10.58
C LEU A 189 -20.91 4.63 -9.23
N TYR A 190 -19.79 5.06 -8.66
CA TYR A 190 -19.77 5.97 -7.51
C TYR A 190 -20.42 7.33 -7.81
N LEU A 191 -20.11 7.92 -8.97
CA LEU A 191 -20.70 9.20 -9.38
C LEU A 191 -22.22 9.08 -9.58
N THR A 192 -22.68 8.02 -10.26
CA THR A 192 -24.11 7.74 -10.43
C THR A 192 -24.80 7.51 -9.08
N HIS A 193 -24.16 6.76 -8.18
CA HIS A 193 -24.69 6.57 -6.83
C HIS A 193 -24.80 7.89 -6.06
N TYR A 194 -23.80 8.77 -6.15
CA TYR A 194 -23.88 10.10 -5.53
C TYR A 194 -24.98 10.96 -6.17
N ALA A 195 -25.12 10.96 -7.49
CA ALA A 195 -26.18 11.73 -8.16
C ALA A 195 -27.59 11.35 -7.68
N VAL A 196 -27.84 10.07 -7.41
CA VAL A 196 -29.17 9.56 -7.02
C VAL A 196 -29.41 9.64 -5.51
N PHE A 197 -28.43 9.27 -4.69
CA PHE A 197 -28.63 9.07 -3.25
C PHE A 197 -28.01 10.14 -2.36
N ASP A 198 -26.99 10.88 -2.83
CA ASP A 198 -26.28 11.89 -2.05
C ASP A 198 -25.57 12.93 -2.95
N PRO A 199 -26.34 13.83 -3.61
CA PRO A 199 -25.80 14.74 -4.62
C PRO A 199 -24.83 15.76 -4.03
N VAL A 200 -24.89 16.01 -2.72
CA VAL A 200 -23.95 16.88 -2.01
C VAL A 200 -22.51 16.39 -2.20
N LYS A 201 -22.29 15.07 -2.27
CA LYS A 201 -20.95 14.50 -2.49
C LYS A 201 -20.32 14.82 -3.85
N LEU A 202 -21.11 15.18 -4.87
CA LEU A 202 -20.57 15.59 -6.17
C LEU A 202 -19.91 16.98 -6.12
N TRP A 203 -20.26 17.80 -5.12
CA TRP A 203 -19.59 19.07 -4.85
C TRP A 203 -18.25 18.92 -4.13
N ASN A 204 -17.87 17.68 -3.78
CA ASN A 204 -16.56 17.44 -3.21
C ASN A 204 -15.50 17.49 -4.33
N GLU A 205 -14.88 18.65 -4.48
CA GLU A 205 -13.78 18.95 -5.41
C GLU A 205 -12.65 17.90 -5.41
N LYS A 206 -12.42 17.25 -4.27
CA LYS A 206 -11.46 16.14 -4.15
C LYS A 206 -11.78 14.96 -5.08
N VAL A 207 -13.06 14.68 -5.34
CA VAL A 207 -13.49 13.62 -6.26
C VAL A 207 -13.05 13.96 -7.69
N TRP A 208 -13.26 15.20 -8.12
CA TRP A 208 -12.87 15.68 -9.44
C TRP A 208 -11.35 15.68 -9.64
N ALA A 209 -10.59 16.05 -8.61
CA ALA A 209 -9.13 15.93 -8.65
C ALA A 209 -8.67 14.48 -8.89
N LYS A 210 -9.29 13.49 -8.23
CA LYS A 210 -8.98 12.07 -8.46
C LYS A 210 -9.30 11.63 -9.87
N ILE A 211 -10.47 12.02 -10.40
CA ILE A 211 -10.87 11.68 -11.78
C ILE A 211 -9.87 12.24 -12.78
N ALA A 212 -9.45 13.50 -12.62
CA ALA A 212 -8.46 14.12 -13.48
C ALA A 212 -7.12 13.36 -13.44
N ILE A 213 -6.63 12.98 -12.25
CA ILE A 213 -5.38 12.21 -12.13
C ILE A 213 -5.50 10.80 -12.74
N VAL A 214 -6.64 10.12 -12.55
CA VAL A 214 -6.92 8.83 -13.21
C VAL A 214 -7.03 8.99 -14.74
N GLY A 215 -7.49 10.15 -15.23
CA GLY A 215 -7.45 10.53 -16.64
C GLY A 215 -6.02 10.60 -17.17
N VAL A 216 -5.12 11.31 -16.47
CA VAL A 216 -3.68 11.36 -16.81
C VAL A 216 -3.08 9.96 -16.80
N LEU A 217 -3.39 9.14 -15.79
CA LEU A 217 -2.95 7.75 -15.70
C LEU A 217 -3.40 6.92 -16.91
N THR A 218 -4.63 7.12 -17.38
CA THR A 218 -5.20 6.40 -18.53
C THR A 218 -4.50 6.77 -19.83
N ILE A 219 -4.30 8.06 -20.06
CA ILE A 219 -3.55 8.56 -21.21
C ILE A 219 -2.11 8.03 -21.18
N ASN A 220 -1.45 8.06 -20.02
CA ASN A 220 -0.12 7.51 -19.84
C ASN A 220 -0.06 6.01 -20.13
N GLY A 221 -1.03 5.24 -19.63
CA GLY A 221 -1.15 3.81 -19.89
C GLY A 221 -1.24 3.50 -21.39
N TYR A 222 -2.04 4.26 -22.14
CA TYR A 222 -2.10 4.15 -23.60
C TYR A 222 -0.72 4.31 -24.25
N PHE A 223 0.06 5.33 -23.86
CA PHE A 223 1.41 5.54 -24.39
C PHE A 223 2.40 4.44 -23.99
N ILE A 224 2.29 3.89 -22.77
CA ILE A 224 3.10 2.74 -22.34
C ILE A 224 2.87 1.55 -23.27
N HIS A 225 1.60 1.21 -23.56
CA HIS A 225 1.26 0.09 -24.43
C HIS A 225 1.75 0.24 -25.86
N HIS A 226 1.65 1.45 -26.43
CA HIS A 226 1.97 1.68 -27.85
C HIS A 226 3.42 2.09 -28.09
N THR A 227 4.12 2.58 -27.06
CA THR A 227 5.47 3.13 -27.21
C THR A 227 6.50 2.38 -26.37
N VAL A 228 6.26 2.22 -25.07
CA VAL A 228 7.25 1.65 -24.14
C VAL A 228 7.35 0.14 -24.31
N LEU A 229 6.23 -0.59 -24.35
CA LEU A 229 6.26 -2.05 -24.51
C LEU A 229 6.94 -2.49 -25.82
N PRO A 230 6.62 -1.92 -27.00
CA PRO A 230 7.31 -2.32 -28.24
C PRO A 230 8.80 -2.00 -28.22
N LEU A 231 9.21 -0.94 -27.52
CA LEU A 231 10.64 -0.64 -27.32
C LEU A 231 11.31 -1.68 -26.42
N MET A 232 10.66 -2.13 -25.34
CA MET A 232 11.18 -3.17 -24.46
C MET A 232 11.31 -4.54 -25.17
N GLU A 233 10.34 -4.89 -26.02
CA GLU A 233 10.38 -6.11 -26.83
C GLU A 233 11.57 -6.15 -27.78
N LYS A 234 11.95 -5.01 -28.35
CA LYS A 234 13.15 -4.89 -29.20
C LYS A 234 14.47 -5.08 -28.43
N GLN A 235 14.43 -5.12 -27.09
CA GLN A 235 15.60 -5.29 -26.23
C GLN A 235 15.78 -6.71 -25.70
N VAL A 236 14.99 -7.69 -26.15
CA VAL A 236 15.19 -9.10 -25.80
C VAL A 236 16.61 -9.54 -26.17
N GLY A 237 17.33 -10.14 -25.22
CA GLY A 237 18.71 -10.57 -25.39
C GLY A 237 19.76 -9.45 -25.21
N ARG A 238 19.35 -8.20 -24.99
CA ARG A 238 20.22 -7.04 -24.76
C ARG A 238 19.97 -6.44 -23.38
N SER A 239 20.77 -5.43 -23.01
CA SER A 239 20.46 -4.60 -21.84
C SER A 239 19.30 -3.65 -22.15
N LEU A 240 18.51 -3.27 -21.15
CA LEU A 240 17.31 -2.45 -21.33
C LEU A 240 17.56 -1.17 -22.14
N PHE A 241 18.77 -0.60 -22.02
CA PHE A 241 19.15 0.65 -22.67
C PHE A 241 20.20 0.50 -23.78
N ALA A 242 20.59 -0.73 -24.14
CA ALA A 242 21.58 -0.96 -25.18
C ALA A 242 21.10 -0.41 -26.53
N GLY A 243 21.89 0.47 -27.14
CA GLY A 243 21.59 1.04 -28.46
C GLY A 243 20.40 2.00 -28.50
N LEU A 244 19.77 2.31 -27.36
CA LEU A 244 18.70 3.31 -27.29
C LEU A 244 19.28 4.73 -27.18
N SER A 245 18.66 5.65 -27.92
CA SER A 245 18.96 7.08 -27.83
C SER A 245 18.64 7.63 -26.43
N ARG A 246 19.28 8.74 -26.03
CA ARG A 246 18.98 9.42 -24.75
C ARG A 246 17.50 9.78 -24.66
N LYS A 247 16.90 10.21 -25.78
CA LYS A 247 15.47 10.55 -25.85
C LYS A 247 14.56 9.36 -25.56
N GLN A 248 14.87 8.18 -26.11
CA GLN A 248 14.08 6.97 -25.86
C GLN A 248 14.17 6.53 -24.39
N ILE A 249 15.37 6.53 -23.81
CA ILE A 249 15.58 6.19 -22.40
C ILE A 249 14.83 7.18 -21.51
N ALA A 250 15.02 8.49 -21.73
CA ALA A 250 14.35 9.55 -20.99
C ALA A 250 12.83 9.39 -21.02
N MET A 251 12.26 9.14 -22.20
CA MET A 251 10.83 8.94 -22.41
C MET A 251 10.28 7.72 -21.67
N MET A 252 10.96 6.56 -21.76
CA MET A 252 10.56 5.36 -21.03
C MET A 252 10.52 5.60 -19.52
N MET A 253 11.53 6.32 -19.00
CA MET A 253 11.59 6.69 -17.60
C MET A 253 10.48 7.67 -17.19
N VAL A 254 10.18 8.68 -18.02
CA VAL A 254 9.06 9.61 -17.77
C VAL A 254 7.73 8.86 -17.68
N PHE A 255 7.42 7.97 -18.63
CA PHE A 255 6.16 7.23 -18.61
C PHE A 255 6.03 6.32 -17.39
N GLY A 256 7.13 5.69 -16.96
CA GLY A 256 7.18 4.94 -15.70
C GLY A 256 6.93 5.84 -14.48
N THR A 257 7.61 6.98 -14.39
CA THR A 257 7.43 7.94 -13.30
C THR A 257 6.00 8.50 -13.23
N VAL A 258 5.42 8.89 -14.37
CA VAL A 258 4.03 9.36 -14.46
C VAL A 258 3.07 8.27 -13.98
N SER A 259 3.30 7.01 -14.38
CA SER A 259 2.51 5.87 -13.93
C SER A 259 2.53 5.74 -12.42
N ALA A 260 3.73 5.63 -11.82
CA ALA A 260 3.89 5.47 -10.38
C ALA A 260 3.22 6.62 -9.60
N THR A 261 3.54 7.88 -9.93
CA THR A 261 2.96 9.04 -9.24
C THR A 261 1.43 9.07 -9.37
N SER A 262 0.89 8.78 -10.56
CA SER A 262 -0.56 8.87 -10.81
C SER A 262 -1.36 7.71 -10.22
N TRP A 263 -0.70 6.62 -9.82
CA TRP A 263 -1.31 5.57 -9.02
C TRP A 263 -1.34 5.91 -7.52
N TYR A 264 -0.21 6.37 -6.98
CA TYR A 264 -0.08 6.60 -5.53
C TYR A 264 -0.80 7.86 -5.04
N VAL A 265 -0.77 8.97 -5.80
CA VAL A 265 -1.41 10.22 -5.36
C VAL A 265 -2.92 10.07 -5.12
N PRO A 266 -3.75 9.54 -6.05
CA PRO A 266 -5.18 9.40 -5.79
C PRO A 266 -5.50 8.39 -4.67
N LEU A 267 -4.63 7.38 -4.45
CA LEU A 267 -4.72 6.48 -3.29
C LEU A 267 -4.53 7.25 -1.98
N ILE A 268 -3.47 8.06 -1.88
CA ILE A 268 -3.18 8.89 -0.70
C ILE A 268 -4.33 9.89 -0.47
N LEU A 269 -4.80 10.57 -1.52
CA LEU A 269 -6.00 11.41 -1.43
C LEU A 269 -7.21 10.59 -0.97
N GLY A 270 -7.36 9.35 -1.43
CA GLY A 270 -8.34 8.38 -0.94
C GLY A 270 -8.36 8.23 0.58
N ALA A 271 -7.18 8.10 1.17
CA ALA A 271 -6.98 7.86 2.59
C ALA A 271 -7.06 9.11 3.49
N MET A 272 -7.26 10.31 2.93
CA MET A 272 -7.27 11.58 3.70
C MET A 272 -8.66 12.22 3.82
N PRO A 273 -9.52 11.81 4.78
CA PRO A 273 -10.83 12.44 4.99
C PRO A 273 -10.78 13.95 5.25
N ALA A 274 -9.69 14.45 5.85
CA ALA A 274 -9.49 15.86 6.20
C ALA A 274 -9.53 16.82 5.01
N PHE A 275 -9.45 16.34 3.76
CA PHE A 275 -9.54 17.19 2.57
C PHE A 275 -10.94 17.21 1.95
N ASN A 276 -11.89 16.40 2.44
CA ASN A 276 -13.24 16.36 1.90
C ASN A 276 -13.91 17.74 2.10
N PHE A 277 -14.41 18.33 1.01
CA PHE A 277 -15.09 19.64 1.00
C PHE A 277 -14.25 20.85 1.47
N ILE A 278 -12.95 20.67 1.75
CA ILE A 278 -12.08 21.72 2.29
C ILE A 278 -11.11 22.22 1.23
N VAL A 279 -10.46 21.29 0.50
CA VAL A 279 -9.39 21.64 -0.44
C VAL A 279 -9.96 21.65 -1.87
N PRO A 280 -9.87 22.78 -2.60
CA PRO A 280 -10.37 22.86 -3.96
C PRO A 280 -9.50 22.05 -4.95
N ALA A 281 -10.13 21.53 -6.01
CA ALA A 281 -9.49 20.62 -6.96
C ALA A 281 -8.24 21.20 -7.63
N PRO A 282 -8.21 22.49 -8.06
CA PRO A 282 -7.01 23.06 -8.67
C PRO A 282 -5.78 23.02 -7.76
N ARG A 283 -5.94 23.23 -6.44
CA ARG A 283 -4.82 23.16 -5.49
C ARG A 283 -4.26 21.74 -5.39
N LEU A 284 -5.13 20.74 -5.37
CA LEU A 284 -4.72 19.32 -5.38
C LEU A 284 -4.00 18.96 -6.68
N LEU A 285 -4.47 19.47 -7.82
CA LEU A 285 -3.85 19.23 -9.12
C LEU A 285 -2.50 19.94 -9.27
N VAL A 286 -2.35 21.16 -8.73
CA VAL A 286 -1.06 21.85 -8.67
C VAL A 286 -0.08 21.09 -7.78
N ALA A 287 -0.52 20.62 -6.60
CA ALA A 287 0.33 19.80 -5.74
C ALA A 287 0.76 18.50 -6.44
N TYR A 288 -0.16 17.81 -7.12
CA TYR A 288 0.15 16.66 -7.96
C TYR A 288 1.16 17.01 -9.06
N ALA A 289 0.97 18.12 -9.78
CA ALA A 289 1.88 18.55 -10.84
C ALA A 289 3.29 18.84 -10.30
N ILE A 290 3.42 19.48 -9.14
CA ILE A 290 4.71 19.74 -8.48
C ILE A 290 5.40 18.42 -8.12
N ILE A 291 4.68 17.50 -7.47
CA ILE A 291 5.22 16.17 -7.11
C ILE A 291 5.69 15.43 -8.37
N LEU A 292 4.89 15.47 -9.44
CA LEU A 292 5.21 14.84 -10.71
C LEU A 292 6.46 15.45 -11.36
N LEU A 293 6.56 16.78 -11.40
CA LEU A 293 7.72 17.48 -11.96
C LEU A 293 9.00 17.16 -11.18
N ILE A 294 8.93 17.14 -9.84
CA ILE A 294 10.07 16.74 -8.99
C ILE A 294 10.48 15.30 -9.29
N ALA A 295 9.53 14.37 -9.37
CA ALA A 295 9.80 12.97 -9.65
C ALA A 295 10.42 12.77 -11.05
N ILE A 296 9.92 13.50 -12.06
CA ILE A 296 10.49 13.51 -13.41
C ILE A 296 11.92 14.05 -13.38
N ALA A 297 12.15 15.20 -12.75
CA ALA A 297 13.48 15.81 -12.66
C ALA A 297 14.49 14.87 -11.98
N ALA A 298 14.11 14.23 -10.86
CA ALA A 298 14.95 13.25 -10.17
C ALA A 298 15.32 12.07 -11.08
N THR A 299 14.34 11.56 -11.84
CA THR A 299 14.53 10.41 -12.73
C THR A 299 15.40 10.78 -13.93
N GLN A 300 15.25 11.98 -14.50
CA GLN A 300 16.13 12.47 -15.57
C GLN A 300 17.57 12.67 -15.08
N GLY A 301 17.76 13.21 -13.87
CA GLY A 301 19.09 13.33 -13.26
C GLY A 301 19.78 11.97 -13.08
N MET A 302 19.01 10.94 -12.73
CA MET A 302 19.51 9.56 -12.66
C MET A 302 19.96 9.03 -14.03
N VAL A 303 19.15 9.23 -15.08
CA VAL A 303 19.50 8.83 -16.46
C VAL A 303 20.80 9.48 -16.92
N ASP A 304 20.94 10.78 -16.67
CA ASP A 304 22.15 11.53 -17.04
C ASP A 304 23.38 11.04 -16.27
N THR A 305 23.23 10.70 -14.98
CA THR A 305 24.31 10.16 -14.14
C THR A 305 24.77 8.78 -14.63
N ILE A 306 23.83 7.88 -14.95
CA ILE A 306 24.12 6.53 -15.46
C ILE A 306 24.89 6.62 -16.78
N ARG A 307 24.46 7.50 -17.69
CA ARG A 307 25.14 7.69 -18.99
C ARG A 307 26.53 8.28 -18.86
N ARG A 308 26.72 9.31 -18.01
CA ARG A 308 28.05 9.92 -17.78
C ARG A 308 29.06 8.87 -17.29
N ARG A 309 28.65 7.97 -16.40
CA ARG A 309 29.51 6.88 -15.92
C ARG A 309 29.82 5.86 -17.02
N GLY A 310 28.83 5.48 -17.82
CA GLY A 310 29.02 4.57 -18.96
C GLY A 310 29.94 5.11 -20.06
N SER A 311 29.96 6.43 -20.29
CA SER A 311 30.87 7.06 -21.26
C SER A 311 32.32 7.20 -20.79
N LEU A 312 32.57 7.09 -19.47
CA LEU A 312 33.91 7.23 -18.89
C LEU A 312 34.67 5.89 -18.86
N GLU A 313 33.99 4.75 -18.77
CA GLU A 313 34.66 3.43 -18.75
C GLU A 313 35.50 3.09 -19.99
N PRO A 314 35.08 3.40 -21.23
CA PRO A 314 35.90 3.14 -22.42
C PRO A 314 37.21 3.93 -22.43
N ARG A 315 37.30 5.05 -21.69
CA ARG A 315 38.49 5.92 -21.65
C ARG A 315 39.50 5.54 -20.55
N LEU A 316 39.11 4.66 -19.64
CA LEU A 316 39.93 4.22 -18.51
C LEU A 316 40.48 2.79 -18.71
N GLN A 317 40.14 2.12 -19.81
CA GLN A 317 40.88 0.92 -20.22
C GLN A 317 42.23 1.39 -20.78
N PRO A 318 43.36 1.04 -20.13
CA PRO A 318 44.67 1.34 -20.71
C PRO A 318 44.74 0.66 -22.07
N ALA A 319 45.25 1.38 -23.08
CA ALA A 319 45.63 0.78 -24.35
C ALA A 319 46.65 -0.34 -24.04
N VAL A 320 46.21 -1.59 -24.19
CA VAL A 320 47.07 -2.77 -24.14
C VAL A 320 47.48 -3.09 -25.56
#